data_AF-A0AAU0F138-F1
#
_entry.id   AF-A0AAU0F138-F1
#
_cell.length_a   1.000
_cell.length_b   1.000
_cell.length_c   1.000
_cell.angle_alpha   90.00
_cell.angle_beta   90.00
_cell.angle_gamma   90.00
#
_symmetry.space_group_name_H-M   'P 1'
#
loop_
_entity.id
_entity.type
_entity.pdbx_description
1 polymer ?
#
loop_
_entity_poly.entity_id
_entity_poly.type
_entity_poly.pdbx_seq_one_letter_code
_entity_poly.pdbx_strand_id
1 'polypeptide(L)'
;MLKLGWLGNFSDDQWLNLSSIDEKLTSTSPKDLFLSSPMIMDWFFYNKYKFFTIGYKLKQFDNYTKRKYWALNSILMGFWQKDYWLYVWKDSDGKVDEKQQLRNAAIYYRNHKNNPNFIARLKDEAMQTTFQSSATNSYHEYGFDFDVNLFNHLINEAWLKGDFDAMQNFPKDFSSDYFTPFIDGKINVEEFKKWVNQFKNPI
;
A
#
# COMPACT_ATOMS: atom_id res chain seq x y z
N MET A 1 -8.11 -6.00 0.06
CA MET A 1 -6.69 -5.97 -0.35
C MET A 1 -6.15 -7.40 -0.31
N LEU A 2 -5.35 -7.78 -1.29
CA LEU A 2 -4.60 -9.05 -1.29
C LEU A 2 -3.11 -8.77 -1.07
N LYS A 3 -2.50 -9.36 -0.04
CA LYS A 3 -1.05 -9.29 0.20
C LYS A 3 -0.35 -10.35 -0.63
N LEU A 4 0.60 -9.92 -1.46
CA LEU A 4 1.39 -10.77 -2.37
C LEU A 4 2.74 -11.19 -1.77
N GLY A 5 3.18 -10.52 -0.72
CA GLY A 5 4.39 -10.84 0.05
C GLY A 5 4.36 -10.24 1.45
N TRP A 6 5.13 -10.82 2.37
CA TRP A 6 5.26 -10.44 3.79
C TRP A 6 6.68 -10.68 4.35
N LEU A 7 7.68 -10.83 3.48
CA LEU A 7 9.09 -11.06 3.79
C LEU A 7 9.31 -12.27 4.71
N GLY A 8 8.50 -13.32 4.55
CA GLY A 8 8.54 -14.51 5.42
C GLY A 8 8.21 -14.24 6.89
N ASN A 9 7.69 -13.06 7.24
CA ASN A 9 7.32 -12.71 8.60
C ASN A 9 5.93 -13.27 8.97
N PHE A 10 5.92 -14.44 9.61
CA PHE A 10 4.71 -15.04 10.19
C PHE A 10 4.47 -14.65 11.65
N SER A 11 5.35 -13.84 12.26
CA SER A 11 5.23 -13.48 13.69
C SER A 11 3.96 -12.69 14.00
N ASP A 12 3.39 -12.01 12.99
CA ASP A 12 2.16 -11.23 13.15
C ASP A 12 0.90 -12.10 13.09
N ASP A 13 0.99 -13.37 12.66
CA ASP A 13 -0.14 -14.30 12.55
C ASP A 13 -0.80 -14.58 13.89
N GLN A 14 -0.05 -14.49 14.99
CA GLN A 14 -0.60 -14.61 16.34
C GLN A 14 -1.73 -13.59 16.59
N TRP A 15 -1.66 -12.43 15.94
CA TRP A 15 -2.64 -11.35 16.04
C TRP A 15 -3.75 -11.42 14.99
N LEU A 16 -3.79 -12.48 14.18
CA LEU A 16 -4.74 -12.64 13.08
C LEU A 16 -5.63 -13.87 13.28
N ASN A 17 -6.90 -13.74 12.90
CA ASN A 17 -7.76 -14.87 12.57
C ASN A 17 -7.52 -15.23 11.11
N LEU A 18 -7.14 -16.48 10.88
CA LEU A 18 -6.86 -17.02 9.56
C LEU A 18 -7.97 -17.97 9.15
N SER A 19 -8.48 -17.81 7.93
CA SER A 19 -9.44 -18.75 7.35
C SER A 19 -9.09 -18.98 5.88
N SER A 20 -8.99 -20.24 5.45
CA SER A 20 -8.72 -20.56 4.05
C SER A 20 -9.86 -20.05 3.17
N ILE A 21 -9.53 -19.33 2.09
CA ILE A 21 -10.50 -18.97 1.04
C ILE A 21 -10.50 -20.09 0.00
N ASP A 22 -9.30 -20.46 -0.47
CA ASP A 22 -9.09 -21.56 -1.42
C ASP A 22 -7.69 -22.19 -1.21
N GLU A 23 -7.18 -22.92 -2.20
CA GLU A 23 -5.86 -23.54 -2.16
C GLU A 23 -4.71 -22.54 -2.06
N LYS A 24 -4.84 -21.34 -2.63
CA LYS A 24 -3.77 -20.32 -2.75
C LYS A 24 -3.97 -19.13 -1.81
N LEU A 25 -5.18 -18.90 -1.33
CA LEU A 25 -5.56 -17.70 -0.58
C LEU A 25 -6.01 -18.02 0.83
N THR A 26 -5.58 -17.17 1.75
CA THR A 26 -6.02 -17.17 3.15
C THR A 26 -6.55 -15.79 3.49
N SER A 27 -7.78 -15.74 4.01
CA SER A 27 -8.30 -14.52 4.60
C SER A 27 -7.60 -14.25 5.93
N THR A 28 -7.31 -12.98 6.18
CA THR A 28 -6.65 -12.52 7.40
C THR A 28 -7.49 -11.40 8.01
N SER A 29 -7.96 -11.59 9.24
CA SER A 29 -8.65 -10.53 9.97
C SER A 29 -7.97 -10.28 11.32
N PRO A 30 -7.78 -9.03 11.75
CA PRO A 30 -7.11 -8.74 13.01
C PRO A 30 -7.94 -9.18 14.21
N LYS A 31 -7.28 -9.77 15.22
CA LYS A 31 -7.89 -10.11 16.52
C LYS A 31 -7.99 -8.88 17.40
N ASP A 32 -9.18 -8.66 17.96
CA ASP A 32 -9.46 -7.68 19.01
C ASP A 32 -8.91 -6.28 18.72
N LEU A 33 -9.10 -5.82 17.47
CA LEU A 33 -8.66 -4.50 17.07
C LEU A 33 -9.60 -3.44 17.66
N PHE A 34 -9.03 -2.43 18.33
CA PHE A 34 -9.81 -1.27 18.77
C PHE A 34 -10.29 -0.49 17.53
N LEU A 35 -11.60 -0.43 17.32
CA LEU A 35 -12.19 0.25 16.16
C LEU A 35 -13.23 1.25 16.64
N SER A 36 -13.08 2.51 16.23
CA SER A 36 -13.96 3.59 16.69
C SER A 36 -14.22 4.63 15.60
N SER A 37 -14.93 5.71 15.95
CA SER A 37 -15.18 6.83 15.06
C SER A 37 -13.87 7.54 14.68
N PRO A 38 -13.83 8.28 13.55
CA PRO A 38 -12.62 8.98 13.10
C PRO A 38 -11.97 9.85 14.19
N MET A 39 -12.79 10.59 14.95
CA MET A 39 -12.33 11.44 16.04
C MET A 39 -11.62 10.65 17.15
N ILE A 40 -12.18 9.51 17.56
CA ILE A 40 -11.59 8.67 18.62
C ILE A 40 -10.35 7.95 18.09
N MET A 41 -10.34 7.56 16.81
CA MET A 41 -9.15 6.99 16.17
C MET A 41 -8.01 8.02 16.12
N ASP A 42 -8.29 9.31 15.96
CA ASP A 42 -7.27 10.36 16.09
C ASP A 42 -6.69 10.42 17.49
N TRP A 43 -7.55 10.35 18.52
CA TRP A 43 -7.11 10.34 19.90
C TRP A 43 -6.23 9.13 20.20
N PHE A 44 -6.60 7.96 19.69
CA PHE A 44 -5.83 6.73 19.82
C PHE A 44 -4.46 6.78 19.10
N PHE A 45 -4.44 7.09 17.79
CA PHE A 45 -3.22 7.03 17.00
C PHE A 45 -2.22 8.14 17.36
N TYR A 46 -2.71 9.37 17.57
CA TYR A 46 -1.89 10.54 17.89
C TYR A 46 -1.75 10.81 19.40
N ASN A 47 -2.33 9.94 20.24
CA ASN A 47 -2.35 10.09 21.70
C ASN A 47 -2.88 11.47 22.14
N LYS A 48 -3.86 12.04 21.42
CA LYS A 48 -4.50 13.31 21.82
C LYS A 48 -5.12 13.14 23.21
N TYR A 49 -4.99 14.16 24.06
CA TYR A 49 -5.44 14.12 25.45
C TYR A 49 -4.90 12.94 26.28
N LYS A 50 -3.76 12.38 25.88
CA LYS A 50 -3.16 11.18 26.50
C LYS A 50 -4.08 9.94 26.44
N PHE A 51 -4.99 9.87 25.48
CA PHE A 51 -5.97 8.77 25.36
C PHE A 51 -5.32 7.38 25.36
N PHE A 52 -4.28 7.17 24.55
CA PHE A 52 -3.57 5.89 24.51
C PHE A 52 -2.87 5.63 25.84
N THR A 53 -2.24 6.64 26.43
CA THR A 53 -1.57 6.51 27.74
C THR A 53 -2.54 6.13 28.85
N ILE A 54 -3.74 6.71 28.87
CA ILE A 54 -4.79 6.36 29.83
C ILE A 54 -5.24 4.92 29.61
N GLY A 55 -5.57 4.54 28.38
CA GLY A 55 -5.96 3.16 28.06
C GLY A 55 -4.86 2.14 28.38
N TYR A 56 -3.59 2.50 28.18
CA TYR A 56 -2.44 1.67 28.56
C TYR A 56 -2.37 1.46 30.08
N LYS A 57 -2.53 2.52 30.88
CA LYS A 57 -2.56 2.42 32.36
C LYS A 57 -3.75 1.59 32.86
N LEU A 58 -4.89 1.67 32.15
CA LEU A 58 -6.08 0.87 32.42
C LEU A 58 -5.98 -0.57 31.86
N LYS A 59 -4.84 -0.97 31.31
CA LYS A 59 -4.61 -2.29 30.67
C LYS A 59 -5.56 -2.60 29.50
N GLN A 60 -6.15 -1.58 28.89
CA GLN A 60 -6.93 -1.72 27.66
C GLN A 60 -6.03 -1.78 26.42
N PHE A 61 -4.87 -1.13 26.48
CA PHE A 61 -3.87 -1.12 25.41
C PHE A 61 -2.50 -1.55 25.94
N ASP A 62 -1.65 -1.99 25.03
CA ASP A 62 -0.26 -2.38 25.27
C ASP A 62 0.66 -1.88 24.14
N ASN A 63 1.95 -2.16 24.23
CA ASN A 63 2.93 -1.75 23.22
C ASN A 63 2.72 -2.42 21.85
N TYR A 64 1.98 -3.53 21.79
CA TYR A 64 1.69 -4.28 20.57
C TYR A 64 0.39 -3.84 19.90
N THR A 65 -0.47 -3.09 20.59
CA THR A 65 -1.82 -2.74 20.14
C THR A 65 -1.78 -2.00 18.79
N LYS A 66 -0.86 -1.05 18.61
CA LYS A 66 -0.70 -0.33 17.32
C LYS A 66 -0.12 -1.22 16.21
N ARG A 67 0.73 -2.20 16.56
CA ARG A 67 1.33 -3.12 15.58
C ARG A 67 0.27 -3.97 14.87
N LYS A 68 -0.80 -4.35 15.57
CA LYS A 68 -1.90 -5.14 14.98
C LYS A 68 -2.57 -4.46 13.77
N TYR A 69 -2.51 -3.13 13.66
CA TYR A 69 -3.11 -2.41 12.54
C TYR A 69 -2.38 -2.62 11.21
N TRP A 70 -1.13 -3.06 11.23
CA TRP A 70 -0.41 -3.48 10.01
C TRP A 70 -1.07 -4.68 9.32
N ALA A 71 -1.99 -5.39 10.00
CA ALA A 71 -2.88 -6.34 9.35
C ALA A 71 -3.68 -5.70 8.20
N LEU A 72 -4.11 -4.44 8.37
CA LEU A 72 -5.00 -3.74 7.45
C LEU A 72 -4.27 -3.02 6.31
N ASN A 73 -2.96 -2.79 6.44
CA ASN A 73 -2.17 -2.06 5.46
C ASN A 73 -1.03 -2.93 4.89
N SER A 74 -0.57 -2.61 3.69
CA SER A 74 0.61 -3.21 3.06
C SER A 74 1.25 -2.18 2.16
N ILE A 75 2.25 -1.45 2.69
CA ILE A 75 2.93 -0.38 1.94
C ILE A 75 3.57 -0.95 0.67
N LEU A 76 4.10 -2.17 0.75
CA LEU A 76 4.70 -2.89 -0.35
C LEU A 76 3.89 -4.16 -0.63
N MET A 77 3.95 -4.66 -1.87
CA MET A 77 3.43 -5.97 -2.27
C MET A 77 1.93 -6.18 -1.95
N GLY A 78 1.15 -5.10 -1.90
CA GLY A 78 -0.30 -5.15 -1.76
C GLY A 78 -0.97 -4.98 -3.12
N PHE A 79 -1.95 -5.83 -3.42
CA PHE A 79 -2.89 -5.64 -4.52
C PHE A 79 -4.19 -5.06 -3.96
N TRP A 80 -4.54 -3.86 -4.41
CA TRP A 80 -5.54 -3.02 -3.75
C TRP A 80 -6.79 -2.82 -4.58
N GLN A 81 -7.92 -2.67 -3.89
CA GLN A 81 -9.12 -2.10 -4.49
C GLN A 81 -8.97 -0.56 -4.47
N LYS A 82 -9.31 0.09 -5.59
CA LYS A 82 -9.04 1.53 -5.83
C LYS A 82 -9.57 2.43 -4.72
N ASP A 83 -10.84 2.28 -4.32
CA ASP A 83 -11.46 3.11 -3.29
C ASP A 83 -10.79 2.92 -1.93
N TYR A 84 -10.42 1.68 -1.61
CA TYR A 84 -9.70 1.41 -0.36
C TYR A 84 -8.32 2.06 -0.36
N TRP A 85 -7.57 1.97 -1.46
CA TRP A 85 -6.29 2.66 -1.62
C TRP A 85 -6.44 4.17 -1.44
N LEU A 86 -7.37 4.80 -2.16
CA LEU A 86 -7.61 6.24 -2.08
C LEU A 86 -8.03 6.68 -0.67
N TYR A 87 -8.79 5.85 0.04
CA TYR A 87 -9.17 6.15 1.42
C TYR A 87 -7.98 6.07 2.39
N VAL A 88 -7.12 5.05 2.26
CA VAL A 88 -5.94 4.90 3.11
C VAL A 88 -4.99 6.08 2.94
N TRP A 89 -4.77 6.51 1.70
CA TRP A 89 -3.91 7.65 1.34
C TRP A 89 -4.60 9.01 1.43
N LYS A 90 -5.85 9.07 1.89
CA LYS A 90 -6.54 10.35 2.05
C LYS A 90 -5.78 11.24 3.02
N ASP A 91 -5.66 12.51 2.65
CA ASP A 91 -5.01 13.57 3.43
C ASP A 91 -3.48 13.36 3.60
N SER A 92 -2.86 12.51 2.78
CA SER A 92 -1.40 12.41 2.71
C SER A 92 -0.87 13.55 1.82
N ASP A 93 -0.30 14.60 2.42
CA ASP A 93 0.22 15.78 1.73
C ASP A 93 1.56 15.48 0.99
N GLY A 94 1.55 14.50 0.08
CA GLY A 94 2.72 14.08 -0.69
C GLY A 94 3.83 13.41 0.15
N LYS A 95 3.53 13.04 1.40
CA LYS A 95 4.46 12.37 2.31
C LYS A 95 3.86 11.06 2.83
N VAL A 96 4.69 10.05 2.98
CA VAL A 96 4.31 8.80 3.62
C VAL A 96 4.17 9.05 5.12
N ASP A 97 2.92 9.13 5.60
CA ASP A 97 2.59 9.09 7.03
C ASP A 97 1.92 7.74 7.34
N GLU A 98 2.74 6.77 7.73
CA GLU A 98 2.28 5.42 8.08
C GLU A 98 1.20 5.44 9.17
N LYS A 99 1.31 6.37 10.13
CA LYS A 99 0.34 6.48 11.23
C LYS A 99 -1.02 6.93 10.70
N GLN A 100 -1.04 7.90 9.80
CA GLN A 100 -2.26 8.34 9.11
C GLN A 100 -2.86 7.21 8.28
N GLN A 101 -2.04 6.47 7.53
CA GLN A 101 -2.49 5.33 6.73
C GLN A 101 -3.14 4.24 7.59
N LEU A 102 -2.50 3.83 8.70
CA LEU A 102 -3.05 2.84 9.63
C LEU A 102 -4.36 3.33 10.26
N ARG A 103 -4.43 4.62 10.57
CA ARG A 103 -5.64 5.27 11.10
C ARG A 103 -6.78 5.24 10.08
N ASN A 104 -6.52 5.61 8.83
CA ASN A 104 -7.51 5.59 7.77
C ASN A 104 -7.96 4.16 7.44
N ALA A 105 -7.02 3.22 7.35
CA ALA A 105 -7.29 1.80 7.17
C ALA A 105 -8.24 1.25 8.25
N ALA A 106 -8.01 1.60 9.52
CA ALA A 106 -8.87 1.19 10.63
C ALA A 106 -10.30 1.72 10.50
N ILE A 107 -10.45 2.98 10.12
CA ILE A 107 -11.77 3.62 9.96
C ILE A 107 -12.52 2.99 8.79
N TYR A 108 -11.85 2.78 7.66
CA TYR A 108 -12.46 2.11 6.52
C TYR A 108 -12.87 0.68 6.87
N TYR A 109 -11.98 -0.07 7.51
CA TYR A 109 -12.23 -1.44 7.93
C TYR A 109 -13.41 -1.55 8.89
N ARG A 110 -13.56 -0.62 9.85
CA ARG A 110 -14.70 -0.59 10.78
C ARG A 110 -16.05 -0.65 10.06
N ASN A 111 -16.17 0.04 8.92
CA ASN A 111 -17.40 0.10 8.14
C ASN A 111 -17.57 -1.10 7.19
N HIS A 112 -16.52 -1.90 6.98
CA HIS A 112 -16.49 -3.03 6.04
C HIS A 112 -16.16 -4.37 6.71
N LYS A 113 -16.08 -4.42 8.04
CA LYS A 113 -15.65 -5.60 8.83
C LYS A 113 -16.53 -6.85 8.65
N ASN A 114 -17.74 -6.69 8.11
CA ASN A 114 -18.64 -7.79 7.79
C ASN A 114 -18.18 -8.58 6.56
N ASN A 115 -17.26 -8.03 5.75
CA ASN A 115 -16.61 -8.79 4.69
C ASN A 115 -15.50 -9.66 5.30
N PRO A 116 -15.67 -10.99 5.40
CA PRO A 116 -14.67 -11.87 5.98
C PRO A 116 -13.37 -11.90 5.16
N ASN A 117 -13.41 -11.49 3.89
CA ASN A 117 -12.28 -11.49 2.95
C ASN A 117 -11.75 -10.06 2.68
N PHE A 118 -12.00 -9.12 3.60
CA PHE A 118 -11.58 -7.73 3.43
C PHE A 118 -10.06 -7.61 3.19
N ILE A 119 -9.26 -8.33 3.99
CA ILE A 119 -7.84 -8.58 3.72
C ILE A 119 -7.65 -10.06 3.49
N ALA A 120 -6.91 -10.40 2.42
CA ALA A 120 -6.40 -11.73 2.18
C ALA A 120 -4.88 -11.67 1.97
N ARG A 121 -4.22 -12.81 2.06
CA ARG A 121 -2.85 -13.02 1.59
C ARG A 121 -2.76 -14.30 0.79
N LEU A 122 -1.77 -14.37 -0.09
CA LEU A 122 -1.37 -15.65 -0.66
C LEU A 122 -0.82 -16.57 0.45
N LYS A 123 -0.93 -17.89 0.28
CA LYS A 123 -0.28 -18.87 1.17
C LYS A 123 1.22 -18.93 0.92
N ASP A 124 1.62 -18.74 -0.33
CA ASP A 124 3.00 -18.65 -0.79
C ASP A 124 3.28 -17.25 -1.33
N GLU A 125 4.44 -16.67 -1.00
CA GLU A 125 4.81 -15.34 -1.50
C GLU A 125 5.01 -15.37 -3.02
N ALA A 126 4.35 -14.46 -3.73
CA ALA A 126 4.53 -14.28 -5.17
C ALA A 126 5.45 -13.10 -5.51
N MET A 127 5.79 -12.27 -4.53
CA MET A 127 6.67 -11.11 -4.71
C MET A 127 7.74 -11.07 -3.62
N GLN A 128 8.96 -10.76 -4.05
CA GLN A 128 10.05 -10.32 -3.18
C GLN A 128 10.42 -8.91 -3.63
N THR A 129 10.74 -8.03 -2.68
CA THR A 129 11.17 -6.66 -2.97
C THR A 129 12.63 -6.49 -2.63
N THR A 130 13.33 -5.65 -3.40
CA THR A 130 14.65 -5.13 -3.01
C THR A 130 14.47 -3.74 -2.37
N PHE A 131 15.56 -3.14 -1.90
CA PHE A 131 15.56 -1.76 -1.38
C PHE A 131 15.72 -0.70 -2.48
N GLN A 132 15.66 -1.08 -3.76
CA GLN A 132 15.66 -0.15 -4.88
C GLN A 132 14.24 0.34 -5.15
N SER A 133 14.06 1.65 -5.24
CA SER A 133 12.76 2.27 -5.46
C SER A 133 12.75 3.07 -6.76
N SER A 134 11.72 2.83 -7.58
CA SER A 134 11.36 3.66 -8.74
C SER A 134 10.37 4.78 -8.38
N ALA A 135 10.13 5.03 -7.09
CA ALA A 135 9.15 6.02 -6.66
C ALA A 135 9.69 7.47 -6.65
N THR A 136 11.00 7.64 -6.65
CA THR A 136 11.67 8.95 -6.59
C THR A 136 12.93 8.97 -7.46
N ASN A 137 13.42 10.17 -7.78
CA ASN A 137 14.70 10.38 -8.47
C ASN A 137 15.93 10.03 -7.59
N SER A 138 15.73 9.50 -6.37
CA SER A 138 16.73 9.53 -5.29
C SER A 138 17.80 8.45 -5.36
N TYR A 139 17.60 7.38 -6.14
CA TYR A 139 18.45 6.19 -6.04
C TYR A 139 19.38 5.94 -7.21
N HIS A 140 19.15 6.58 -8.36
CA HIS A 140 19.99 6.36 -9.53
C HIS A 140 19.95 7.58 -10.46
N GLU A 141 21.02 8.37 -10.47
CA GLU A 141 21.31 9.27 -11.59
C GLU A 141 21.75 8.38 -12.76
N TYR A 142 20.80 7.79 -13.48
CA TYR A 142 21.10 6.98 -14.66
C TYR A 142 21.63 7.81 -15.85
N GLY A 143 21.83 9.13 -15.66
CA GLY A 143 22.29 10.05 -16.70
C GLY A 143 21.27 10.31 -17.82
N PHE A 144 20.02 9.88 -17.62
CA PHE A 144 18.93 10.07 -18.57
C PHE A 144 18.12 11.32 -18.24
N ASP A 145 17.63 11.99 -19.27
CA ASP A 145 16.68 13.11 -19.14
C ASP A 145 15.26 12.55 -18.88
N PHE A 146 15.08 11.97 -17.70
CA PHE A 146 13.82 11.37 -17.25
C PHE A 146 13.50 11.77 -15.81
N ASP A 147 12.40 12.50 -15.62
CA ASP A 147 11.88 12.86 -14.30
C ASP A 147 10.78 11.87 -13.87
N VAL A 148 11.13 10.99 -12.93
CA VAL A 148 10.23 9.98 -12.35
C VAL A 148 9.03 10.64 -11.65
N ASN A 149 9.21 11.82 -11.05
CA ASN A 149 8.12 12.49 -10.35
C ASN A 149 7.06 13.00 -11.32
N LEU A 150 7.50 13.61 -12.43
CA LEU A 150 6.59 14.03 -13.51
C LEU A 150 5.88 12.82 -14.13
N PHE A 151 6.62 11.74 -14.40
CA PHE A 151 6.03 10.49 -14.88
C PHE A 151 4.94 9.99 -13.92
N ASN A 152 5.26 9.85 -12.63
CA ASN A 152 4.32 9.40 -11.61
C ASN A 152 3.09 10.29 -11.53
N HIS A 153 3.25 11.61 -11.62
CA HIS A 153 2.12 12.54 -11.64
C HIS A 153 1.20 12.29 -12.84
N LEU A 154 1.75 12.18 -14.06
CA LEU A 154 0.97 11.96 -15.28
C LEU A 154 0.17 10.65 -15.25
N ILE A 155 0.81 9.56 -14.82
CA ILE A 155 0.15 8.25 -14.76
C ILE A 155 -0.90 8.21 -13.65
N ASN A 156 -0.62 8.80 -12.47
CA ASN A 156 -1.59 8.87 -11.39
C ASN A 156 -2.83 9.68 -11.80
N GLU A 157 -2.67 10.80 -12.50
CA GLU A 157 -3.78 11.60 -13.01
C GLU A 157 -4.63 10.82 -14.03
N ALA A 158 -4.00 10.11 -14.96
CA ALA A 158 -4.72 9.27 -15.92
C ALA A 158 -5.47 8.12 -15.24
N TRP A 159 -4.84 7.46 -14.25
CA TRP A 159 -5.46 6.39 -13.47
C TRP A 159 -6.64 6.89 -12.62
N LEU A 160 -6.52 8.08 -12.02
CA LEU A 160 -7.60 8.71 -11.28
C LEU A 160 -8.81 8.98 -12.17
N LYS A 161 -8.59 9.54 -13.37
CA LYS A 161 -9.63 9.83 -14.38
C LYS A 161 -10.26 8.60 -15.01
N GLY A 162 -9.57 7.45 -14.93
CA GLY A 162 -10.02 6.19 -15.53
C GLY A 162 -9.50 5.96 -16.95
N ASP A 163 -8.59 6.80 -17.43
CA ASP A 163 -7.98 6.71 -18.75
C ASP A 163 -6.84 5.68 -18.80
N PHE A 164 -6.31 5.27 -17.64
CA PHE A 164 -5.25 4.29 -17.50
C PHE A 164 -5.79 2.97 -16.91
N ASP A 165 -5.80 1.92 -17.72
CA ASP A 165 -5.98 0.53 -17.28
C ASP A 165 -4.75 0.02 -16.53
N ALA A 166 -4.90 -0.21 -15.22
CA ALA A 166 -3.87 -0.73 -14.34
C ALA A 166 -3.57 -2.23 -14.53
N MET A 167 -4.36 -2.94 -15.34
CA MET A 167 -4.20 -4.36 -15.64
C MET A 167 -3.73 -4.61 -17.07
N GLN A 168 -3.32 -3.55 -17.79
CA GLN A 168 -2.85 -3.68 -19.17
C GLN A 168 -1.71 -4.69 -19.27
N ASN A 169 -1.84 -5.62 -20.23
CA ASN A 169 -0.88 -6.69 -20.52
C ASN A 169 -0.69 -7.76 -19.42
N PHE A 170 -1.46 -7.74 -18.32
CA PHE A 170 -1.37 -8.76 -17.27
C PHE A 170 -1.55 -10.19 -17.87
N PRO A 171 -0.72 -11.18 -17.50
CA PRO A 171 0.26 -11.20 -16.41
C PRO A 171 1.67 -10.71 -16.77
N LYS A 172 1.86 -10.19 -17.99
CA LYS A 172 3.12 -9.57 -18.39
C LYS A 172 3.17 -8.13 -17.87
N ASP A 173 4.37 -7.56 -17.85
CA ASP A 173 4.57 -6.15 -17.54
C ASP A 173 3.93 -5.25 -18.62
N PHE A 174 3.65 -4.00 -18.28
CA PHE A 174 3.09 -3.02 -19.21
C PHE A 174 3.94 -2.93 -20.48
N SER A 175 3.29 -2.80 -21.64
CA SER A 175 4.02 -2.50 -22.88
C SER A 175 4.53 -1.05 -22.84
N SER A 176 5.79 -0.80 -23.20
CA SER A 176 6.34 0.56 -23.21
C SER A 176 5.51 1.54 -24.06
N ASP A 177 4.98 1.07 -25.19
CA ASP A 177 4.13 1.87 -26.10
C ASP A 177 2.79 2.29 -25.46
N TYR A 178 2.34 1.58 -24.43
CA TYR A 178 1.12 1.94 -23.70
C TYR A 178 1.31 3.22 -22.89
N PHE A 179 2.53 3.52 -22.43
CA PHE A 179 2.82 4.76 -21.71
C PHE A 179 2.90 5.98 -22.63
N THR A 180 3.22 5.79 -23.92
CA THR A 180 3.49 6.88 -24.87
C THR A 180 2.37 7.92 -24.91
N PRO A 181 1.07 7.57 -25.05
CA PRO A 181 0.00 8.58 -25.09
C PRO A 181 -0.12 9.45 -23.83
N PHE A 182 0.35 8.96 -22.68
CA PHE A 182 0.26 9.68 -21.41
C PHE A 182 1.42 10.66 -21.19
N ILE A 183 2.57 10.37 -21.80
CA ILE A 183 3.83 11.09 -21.56
C ILE A 183 4.31 11.91 -22.77
N ASP A 184 3.78 11.64 -23.96
CA ASP A 184 4.18 12.33 -25.20
C ASP A 184 4.00 13.86 -25.09
N GLY A 185 4.97 14.59 -25.65
CA GLY A 185 5.07 16.05 -25.55
C GLY A 185 5.40 16.59 -24.15
N LYS A 186 5.54 15.75 -23.12
CA LYS A 186 5.87 16.17 -21.73
C LYS A 186 7.15 15.53 -21.20
N ILE A 187 7.44 14.30 -21.63
CA ILE A 187 8.65 13.54 -21.31
C ILE A 187 9.24 13.01 -22.62
N ASN A 188 10.57 12.96 -22.72
CA ASN A 188 11.24 12.32 -23.83
C ASN A 188 11.02 10.79 -23.79
N VAL A 189 10.23 10.28 -24.73
CA VAL A 189 9.84 8.86 -24.80
C VAL A 189 11.06 7.93 -24.94
N GLU A 190 12.11 8.35 -25.64
CA GLU A 190 13.31 7.53 -25.83
C GLU A 190 14.14 7.46 -24.54
N GLU A 191 14.22 8.55 -23.77
CA GLU A 191 14.88 8.56 -22.46
C GLU A 191 14.09 7.71 -21.44
N PHE A 192 12.75 7.77 -21.47
CA PHE A 192 11.90 6.87 -20.70
C PHE A 192 12.20 5.39 -21.01
N LYS A 193 12.27 5.01 -22.30
CA LYS A 193 12.58 3.63 -22.71
C LYS A 193 13.95 3.19 -22.22
N LYS A 194 14.97 4.05 -22.31
CA LYS A 194 16.32 3.79 -21.76
C LYS A 194 16.27 3.54 -20.25
N TRP A 195 15.57 4.41 -19.52
CA TRP A 195 15.38 4.27 -18.07
C TRP A 195 14.70 2.95 -17.68
N VAL A 196 13.60 2.57 -18.36
CA VAL A 196 12.91 1.29 -18.11
C VAL A 196 13.84 0.09 -18.34
N ASN A 197 14.60 0.10 -19.43
CA ASN A 197 15.52 -0.99 -19.76
C ASN A 197 16.64 -1.15 -18.74
N GLN A 198 17.16 -0.03 -18.21
CA GLN A 198 18.18 -0.03 -17.16
C GLN A 198 17.60 -0.55 -15.83
N PHE A 199 16.38 -0.13 -15.48
CA PHE A 199 15.72 -0.56 -14.24
C PHE A 199 15.44 -2.07 -14.23
N LYS A 200 15.14 -2.67 -15.39
CA LYS A 200 14.90 -4.11 -15.52
C LYS A 200 16.16 -4.96 -15.40
N ASN A 201 17.33 -4.38 -15.66
CA ASN A 201 18.63 -5.06 -15.60
C ASN A 201 19.56 -4.30 -14.64
N PRO A 202 19.28 -4.32 -13.32
CA PRO A 202 20.16 -3.69 -12.36
C PRO A 202 21.55 -4.34 -12.45
N ILE A 203 22.59 -3.51 -12.56
CA ILE A 203 24.01 -3.92 -12.52
C ILE A 203 24.33 -4.51 -11.14
#